data_AF-A0A0A9DDY8-F1
#
_entry.id   AF-A0A0A9DDY8-F1
#
_cell.length_a   1.000
_cell.length_b   1.000
_cell.length_c   1.000
_cell.angle_alpha   90.00
_cell.angle_beta   90.00
_cell.angle_gamma   90.00
#
_symmetry.space_group_name_H-M   'P 1'
#
loop_
_entity.id
_entity.type
_entity.pdbx_description
1 polymer ?
#
loop_
_entity_poly.entity_id
_entity_poly.type
_entity_poly.pdbx_seq_one_letter_code
_entity_poly.pdbx_strand_id
1 'polypeptide(L)' 'MGDIEILKECLRKVRTMVKPGCSREVLKAAISSMVSMTDVLTVMSHPLNAELPLYHFN' A
#
# COMPACT_ATOMS: atom_id res chain seq x y z
N MET A 1 -8.07 16.13 6.33
CA MET A 1 -7.88 14.67 6.23
C MET A 1 -6.39 14.39 6.27
N GLY A 2 -5.94 13.45 7.10
CA GLY A 2 -4.53 13.04 7.11
C GLY A 2 -4.21 12.05 5.98
N ASP A 3 -2.93 11.85 5.67
CA ASP A 3 -2.49 10.96 4.58
C ASP A 3 -2.99 9.52 4.76
N ILE A 4 -3.02 9.05 6.02
CA ILE A 4 -3.56 7.73 6.37
C ILE A 4 -5.07 7.63 6.09
N GLU A 5 -5.82 8.72 6.28
CA GLU A 5 -7.26 8.77 5.95
C GLU A 5 -7.49 8.72 4.44
N ILE A 6 -6.63 9.41 3.68
CA ILE A 6 -6.67 9.37 2.21
C ILE A 6 -6.39 7.95 1.71
N LEU A 7 -5.38 7.28 2.28
CA LEU A 7 -5.05 5.89 1.95
C LEU A 7 -6.24 4.96 2.26
N LYS A 8 -6.85 5.07 3.44
CA LYS A 8 -8.03 4.29 3.82
C LYS A 8 -9.20 4.53 2.86
N GLU A 9 -9.43 5.76 2.43
CA GLU A 9 -10.49 6.08 1.47
C GLU A 9 -10.21 5.44 0.09
N CYS A 10 -8.98 5.51 -0.41
CA CYS A 10 -8.64 4.87 -1.68
C CYS A 10 -8.86 3.35 -1.63
N LEU A 11 -8.46 2.68 -0.55
CA LEU A 11 -8.72 1.24 -0.34
C LEU A 11 -10.21 0.92 -0.29
N ARG A 12 -11.01 1.77 0.38
CA ARG A 12 -12.46 1.64 0.43
C ARG A 12 -13.07 1.75 -0.98
N LYS A 13 -12.61 2.70 -1.80
CA LYS A 13 -13.09 2.89 -3.18
C LYS A 13 -12.82 1.64 -4.02
N VAL A 14 -11.60 1.10 -3.99
CA VAL A 14 -11.25 -0.14 -4.70
C VAL A 14 -12.16 -1.30 -4.27
N ARG A 15 -12.36 -1.48 -2.95
CA ARG A 15 -13.28 -2.50 -2.43
C ARG A 15 -14.71 -2.34 -2.98
N THR A 16 -15.21 -1.11 -3.08
CA THR A 16 -16.58 -0.86 -3.59
C THR A 16 -16.71 -1.02 -5.10
N MET A 17 -15.62 -0.84 -5.86
CA MET A 17 -15.59 -1.04 -7.30
C MET A 17 -15.61 -2.52 -7.69
N VAL A 18 -14.95 -3.38 -6.91
CA VAL A 18 -14.85 -4.81 -7.20
C VAL A 18 -16.05 -5.54 -6.60
N LYS A 19 -17.14 -5.62 -7.38
CA LYS A 19 -18.32 -6.43 -7.08
C LYS A 19 -18.27 -7.78 -7.82
N PRO A 20 -18.96 -8.82 -7.33
CA PRO A 20 -19.16 -10.04 -8.10
C PRO A 20 -19.76 -9.71 -9.48
N GLY A 21 -19.14 -10.22 -10.54
CA GLY A 21 -19.57 -9.94 -11.91
C GLY A 21 -19.15 -8.57 -12.48
N CYS A 22 -18.24 -7.84 -11.83
CA CYS A 22 -17.67 -6.61 -12.40
C CYS A 22 -16.95 -6.88 -13.74
N SER A 23 -16.89 -5.85 -14.60
CA SER A 23 -16.25 -5.99 -15.91
C SER A 23 -14.75 -6.26 -15.77
N ARG A 24 -14.17 -6.92 -16.78
CA ARG A 24 -12.74 -7.21 -16.83
C ARG A 24 -11.90 -5.93 -16.74
N GLU A 25 -12.38 -4.83 -17.28
CA GLU A 25 -11.70 -3.53 -17.24
C GLU A 25 -11.68 -2.94 -15.83
N VAL A 26 -12.83 -2.99 -15.12
CA VAL A 26 -12.91 -2.57 -13.72
C VAL A 26 -11.99 -3.42 -12.84
N LEU A 27 -11.97 -4.74 -13.06
CA LEU A 27 -11.09 -5.65 -12.34
C LEU A 27 -9.61 -5.33 -12.60
N LYS A 28 -9.21 -5.10 -13.85
CA LYS A 28 -7.83 -4.71 -14.21
C LYS A 28 -7.41 -3.39 -13.56
N ALA A 29 -8.29 -2.39 -13.59
CA ALA A 29 -8.03 -1.08 -12.98
C ALA A 29 -7.86 -1.21 -11.45
N ALA A 30 -8.74 -1.97 -10.80
CA ALA A 30 -8.67 -2.23 -9.36
C ALA A 30 -7.37 -2.95 -8.97
N ILE A 31 -7.00 -4.01 -9.69
CA ILE A 31 -5.75 -4.76 -9.46
C ILE A 31 -4.54 -3.84 -9.65
N SER A 32 -4.48 -3.07 -10.75
CA SER A 32 -3.36 -2.16 -11.02
C SER A 32 -3.20 -1.11 -9.92
N SER A 33 -4.31 -0.60 -9.40
CA SER A 33 -4.32 0.36 -8.29
C SER A 33 -3.79 -0.28 -6.99
N MET A 34 -4.18 -1.53 -6.70
CA MET A 34 -3.70 -2.28 -5.53
C MET A 34 -2.22 -2.61 -5.58
N VAL A 35 -1.70 -2.97 -6.77
CA VAL A 35 -0.27 -3.20 -6.98
C VAL A 35 0.52 -1.94 -6.66
N SER A 36 0.14 -0.80 -7.23
CA SER A 36 0.81 0.49 -6.98
C SER A 36 0.84 0.87 -5.49
N MET A 37 -0.24 0.64 -4.75
CA MET A 37 -0.26 0.88 -3.30
C MET A 37 0.66 -0.06 -2.53
N THR A 38 0.70 -1.33 -2.94
CA THR A 38 1.55 -2.34 -2.32
C THR A 38 3.02 -1.97 -2.51
N ASP A 39 3.43 -1.55 -3.71
CA ASP A 39 4.81 -1.07 -3.97
C ASP A 39 5.23 0.07 -3.02
N VAL A 40 4.38 1.08 -2.86
CA VAL A 40 4.65 2.20 -1.96
C VAL A 40 4.76 1.73 -0.51
N LEU A 41 3.80 0.93 -0.05
CA LEU A 41 3.82 0.39 1.32
C LEU A 41 5.02 -0.53 1.54
N THR A 42 5.44 -1.30 0.54
CA THR A 42 6.64 -2.12 0.58
C THR A 42 7.87 -1.25 0.82
N VAL A 43 8.05 -0.17 0.04
CA VAL A 43 9.14 0.80 0.26
C VAL A 43 9.11 1.35 1.69
N MET A 44 7.94 1.77 2.18
CA MET A 44 7.79 2.32 3.54
C MET A 44 7.95 1.28 4.66
N SER A 45 7.67 0.00 4.38
CA SER A 45 7.76 -1.09 5.34
C SER A 45 9.19 -1.60 5.54
N HIS A 46 10.14 -1.17 4.70
CA HIS A 46 11.54 -1.45 4.97
C HIS A 46 11.90 -0.84 6.33
N PRO A 47 12.45 -1.64 7.26
CA PRO A 47 13.00 -1.09 8.48
C PRO A 47 13.98 0.01 8.08
N LEU A 48 13.96 1.12 8.81
CA LEU A 48 14.98 2.15 8.71
C LEU A 48 16.30 1.55 9.24
N ASN A 49 16.91 0.64 8.48
CA ASN A 49 18.24 0.11 8.74
C ASN A 49 19.25 1.18 8.29
N ALA A 50 19.28 2.27 9.03
CA ALA A 50 20.39 3.20 9.06
C ALA A 50 20.75 3.39 10.54
N GLU A 51 21.72 2.57 10.96
CA GLU A 51 22.68 2.86 12.03
C GLU A 51 22.20 2.72 13.48
N LEU A 52 22.15 1.49 13.98
CA LEU A 52 22.74 1.21 15.29
C LEU A 52 24.11 0.57 15.06
N PRO A 53 25.24 1.30 15.17
CA PRO A 53 26.48 0.63 15.46
C PRO A 53 26.27 0.00 16.84
N LEU A 54 26.16 -1.33 16.87
CA LEU A 54 26.35 -2.09 18.09
C LEU A 54 27.72 -1.66 18.63
N TYR A 55 27.70 -0.83 19.68
CA TYR A 55 28.88 -0.49 20.46
C TYR A 55 29.38 -1.79 21.10
N HIS A 56 30.25 -2.47 20.38
CA HIS A 56 31.18 -3.44 20.92
C HIS A 56 32.23 -2.63 21.70
N PHE A 57 31.92 -2.28 22.95
CA PHE A 57 32.92 -1.83 23.91
C PHE A 57 33.42 -3.06 24.67
N ASN A 58 34.72 -3.28 24.45
CA ASN A 58 35.62 -4.27 25.01
C ASN A 58 35.45 -4.53 26.52
#